data_AF-A0A2N2X150-F1
#
_entry.id   AF-A0A2N2X150-F1
#
_cell.length_a   1.000
_cell.length_b   1.000
_cell.length_c   1.000
_cell.angle_alpha   90.00
_cell.angle_beta   90.00
_cell.angle_gamma   90.00
#
_symmetry.space_group_name_H-M   'P 1'
#
loop_
_entity.id
_entity.type
_entity.pdbx_description
1 polymer ?
#
loop_
_entity_poly.entity_id
_entity_poly.type
_entity_poly.pdbx_seq_one_letter_code
_entity_poly.pdbx_strand_id
1 'polypeptide(L)' 'MEKQQHHQIILKGEVAEILTHNRSVKVRFSCKPGTLLFEIPSTKPFLLGDEVIITGNFICENIEYINEFYTNH' A
#
# COMPACT_ATOMS: atom_id res chain seq x y z
N MET A 1 -5.22 22.28 19.31
CA MET A 1 -4.73 21.75 18.03
C MET A 1 -4.18 20.36 18.30
N GLU A 2 -4.89 19.32 17.90
CA GLU A 2 -4.47 17.93 18.09
C GLU A 2 -3.28 17.61 17.18
N LYS A 3 -2.22 17.01 17.74
CA LYS A 3 -1.06 16.54 16.98
C LYS A 3 -1.50 15.32 16.17
N GLN A 4 -1.59 15.45 14.84
CA GLN A 4 -1.67 14.28 13.96
C GLN A 4 -0.39 13.46 14.16
N GLN A 5 -0.53 12.18 14.52
CA GLN A 5 0.61 11.28 14.70
C GLN A 5 1.06 10.77 13.33
N HIS A 6 2.13 11.35 12.80
CA HIS A 6 2.75 10.89 11.56
C HIS A 6 3.56 9.62 11.86
N HIS A 7 3.08 8.47 11.42
CA HIS A 7 3.84 7.22 11.48
C HIS A 7 4.61 7.04 10.18
N GLN A 8 5.94 7.04 10.27
CA GLN A 8 6.78 6.70 9.13
C GLN A 8 6.62 5.21 8.83
N ILE A 9 6.29 4.88 7.58
CA ILE A 9 6.14 3.52 7.11
C ILE A 9 7.21 3.21 6.06
N ILE A 10 7.70 1.97 6.12
CA ILE A 10 8.53 1.36 5.08
C ILE A 10 7.83 0.06 4.70
N LEU A 11 7.29 0.00 3.49
CA LEU A 11 6.60 -1.17 2.97
C LEU A 11 7.41 -1.75 1.81
N LYS A 12 7.59 -3.07 1.82
CA LYS A 12 8.23 -3.83 0.74
C LYS A 12 7.19 -4.73 0.09
N GLY A 13 7.06 -4.63 -1.21
CA GLY A 13 6.03 -5.31 -1.98
C GLY A 13 6.50 -5.65 -3.38
N GLU A 14 5.57 -6.16 -4.18
CA GLU A 14 5.80 -6.59 -5.56
C GLU A 14 4.78 -5.95 -6.49
N VAL A 15 5.18 -5.63 -7.73
CA VAL A 15 4.24 -5.20 -8.77
C VAL A 15 3.35 -6.38 -9.16
N ALA A 16 2.06 -6.28 -8.83
CA ALA A 16 1.07 -7.32 -9.10
C ALA A 16 0.28 -7.05 -10.39
N GLU A 17 0.14 -5.80 -10.80
CA GLU A 17 -0.61 -5.41 -12.00
C GLU A 17 -0.06 -4.10 -12.59
N ILE A 18 -0.05 -3.98 -13.92
CA ILE A 18 0.35 -2.75 -14.64
C ILE A 18 -0.89 -2.16 -15.32
N LEU A 19 -1.27 -0.95 -14.92
CA LEU A 19 -2.43 -0.23 -15.45
C LEU A 19 -1.98 0.79 -16.50
N THR A 20 -1.88 0.33 -17.75
CA THR A 20 -1.34 1.12 -18.87
C THR A 20 -2.17 2.37 -19.18
N HIS A 21 -3.49 2.31 -18.98
CA HIS A 21 -4.41 3.42 -19.27
C HIS A 21 -4.20 4.62 -18.32
N ASN A 22 -3.83 4.37 -17.06
CA ASN A 22 -3.71 5.39 -16.02
C ASN A 22 -2.25 5.70 -15.64
N ARG A 23 -1.27 5.08 -16.33
CA ARG A 23 0.15 5.15 -15.98
C ARG A 23 0.37 4.87 -14.48
N SER A 24 -0.27 3.83 -13.99
CA SER A 24 -0.16 3.39 -12.60
C SER A 24 0.15 1.90 -12.53
N VAL A 25 0.63 1.47 -11.38
CA VAL A 25 0.87 0.06 -11.07
C VAL A 25 0.17 -0.29 -9.77
N LYS A 26 -0.38 -1.50 -9.67
CA LYS A 26 -0.82 -2.03 -8.39
C LYS A 26 0.31 -2.80 -7.76
N VAL A 27 0.68 -2.41 -6.56
CA VAL A 27 1.73 -3.05 -5.77
C VAL A 27 1.10 -3.75 -4.58
N ARG A 28 1.44 -5.03 -4.44
CA ARG A 28 0.98 -5.90 -3.35
C ARG A 28 2.01 -5.88 -2.23
N PHE A 29 1.56 -5.57 -1.02
CA PHE A 29 2.37 -5.63 0.19
C PHE A 29 1.80 -6.69 1.13
N SER A 30 2.59 -7.73 1.37
CA SER A 30 2.21 -8.81 2.27
C SER A 30 2.61 -8.43 3.70
N CYS A 31 1.63 -8.11 4.54
CA CYS A 31 1.85 -7.76 5.94
C CYS A 31 0.93 -8.59 6.83
N LYS A 32 1.46 -9.46 7.69
CA LYS A 32 0.62 -10.31 8.55
C LYS A 32 -0.29 -9.43 9.43
N PRO A 33 -1.61 -9.71 9.51
CA PRO A 33 -2.31 -10.91 9.04
C PRO A 33 -2.89 -10.87 7.62
N GLY A 34 -2.66 -9.81 6.84
CA GLY A 34 -3.30 -9.60 5.54
C GLY A 34 -2.38 -9.17 4.41
N THR A 35 -2.98 -8.48 3.45
CA THR A 35 -2.29 -7.94 2.28
C THR A 35 -2.88 -6.58 1.98
N LEU A 36 -2.01 -5.60 1.74
CA LEU A 36 -2.40 -4.28 1.25
C LEU A 36 -2.13 -4.21 -0.25
N LEU A 37 -3.05 -3.62 -0.99
CA LEU A 37 -2.90 -3.35 -2.42
C LEU A 37 -2.96 -1.85 -2.63
N PHE A 38 -1.89 -1.27 -3.16
CA PHE A 38 -1.83 0.16 -3.47
C PHE A 38 -1.74 0.36 -4.97
N GLU A 39 -2.55 1.27 -5.49
CA GLU A 39 -2.33 1.82 -6.82
C GLU A 39 -1.35 3.00 -6.70
N ILE A 40 -0.22 2.90 -7.41
CA ILE A 40 0.84 3.90 -7.38
C ILE A 40 0.98 4.48 -8.78
N PRO A 41 0.79 5.80 -8.95
CA PRO A 41 1.14 6.47 -10.19
C PRO A 41 2.63 6.30 -10.49
N SER A 42 2.98 5.89 -11.70
CA SER A 42 4.36 5.71 -12.12
C SER A 42 4.61 6.29 -13.49
N THR A 43 5.70 7.05 -13.59
CA THR A 43 6.27 7.47 -14.87
C THR A 43 7.36 6.53 -15.37
N LYS A 44 7.75 5.54 -14.55
CA LYS A 44 8.78 4.55 -14.86
C LYS A 44 8.15 3.26 -15.40
N PRO A 45 8.81 2.60 -16.37
CA PRO A 45 8.42 1.25 -16.76
C PRO A 45 8.72 0.28 -15.62
N PHE A 46 7.74 -0.54 -15.27
CA PHE A 46 7.83 -1.65 -14.34
C PHE A 46 7.52 -2.95 -15.05
N LEU A 47 8.01 -4.06 -14.52
CA LEU A 47 7.63 -5.42 -14.89
C LEU A 47 6.81 -6.05 -13.76
N LEU A 48 5.98 -7.04 -14.11
CA LEU A 48 5.28 -7.84 -13.11
C LEU A 48 6.30 -8.60 -12.26
N GLY A 49 6.11 -8.56 -10.93
CA GLY A 49 7.02 -9.16 -9.96
C GLY A 49 8.20 -8.27 -9.55
N ASP A 50 8.35 -7.06 -10.13
CA ASP A 50 9.38 -6.12 -9.67
C ASP A 50 9.19 -5.81 -8.18
N GLU A 51 10.29 -5.84 -7.43
CA GLU A 51 10.30 -5.43 -6.03
C GLU A 51 10.15 -3.91 -5.91
N VAL A 52 9.24 -3.47 -5.04
CA VAL A 52 8.98 -2.06 -4.77
C VAL A 52 9.09 -1.79 -3.28
N ILE A 53 9.86 -0.75 -2.95
CA ILE A 53 9.97 -0.21 -1.60
C ILE A 53 9.30 1.16 -1.57
N ILE A 54 8.27 1.31 -0.75
CA ILE A 54 7.65 2.61 -0.46
C ILE A 54 8.13 3.06 0.91
N THR A 55 8.58 4.31 0.99
CA THR A 55 8.86 5.02 2.24
C THR A 55 8.00 6.27 2.30
N GLY A 56 7.26 6.48 3.38
CA GLY A 56 6.41 7.65 3.50
C GLY A 56 5.80 7.82 4.88
N ASN A 57 4.91 8.79 5.01
CA ASN A 57 4.10 8.98 6.21
C ASN A 57 2.72 8.41 5.96
N PHE A 58 2.28 7.50 6.82
CA PHE A 58 0.90 7.02 6.79
C PHE A 58 0.03 8.03 7.55
N ILE A 59 -0.89 8.67 6.82
CA ILE A 59 -1.90 9.56 7.37
C ILE A 59 -3.25 8.86 7.16
N CYS A 60 -3.81 8.34 8.25
CA CYS A 60 -5.13 7.74 8.23
C CYS A 60 -6.15 8.82 8.59
N GLU A 61 -6.85 9.36 7.59
CA GLU A 61 -7.81 10.46 7.81
C GLU A 61 -9.19 9.95 8.26
N ASN A 62 -9.62 8.77 7.78
CA ASN A 62 -10.87 8.16 8.20
C ASN A 62 -10.88 6.65 7.92
N ILE A 63 -11.27 5.84 8.91
CA ILE A 63 -11.68 4.44 8.69
C ILE A 63 -13.16 4.40 9.05
N GLU A 64 -14.01 4.46 8.03
CA GLU A 64 -15.46 4.60 8.25
C GLU A 64 -16.09 3.33 8.81
N TYR A 65 -15.54 2.14 8.49
CA TYR A 65 -16.03 0.87 8.99
C TYR A 65 -15.03 -0.28 8.80
N ILE A 66 -14.64 -0.97 9.89
CA ILE A 66 -14.01 -2.30 9.82
C ILE A 66 -15.06 -3.29 10.32
N ASN A 67 -15.69 -3.99 9.39
CA ASN A 67 -16.77 -4.95 9.69
C ASN A 67 -16.30 -6.05 10.64
N GLU A 68 -15.16 -6.68 10.34
CA GLU A 68 -14.58 -7.76 11.13
C GLU A 68 -13.06 -7.80 10.90
N PHE A 69 -12.30 -8.06 11.96
CA PHE A 69 -10.86 -8.31 11.93
C PHE A 69 -10.56 -9.49 12.85
N TYR A 70 -10.13 -10.61 12.28
CA TYR A 70 -9.77 -11.81 13.04
C TYR A 70 -8.30 -12.17 12.81
N THR A 71 -7.65 -12.56 13.90
CA THR A 71 -6.40 -13.31 13.90
C THR A 71 -6.73 -14.73 14.37
N ASN A 72 -6.28 -15.76 13.64
CA ASN A 72 -6.43 -17.14 14.09
C ASN A 72 -5.49 -17.36 15.30
N HIS A 73 -5.99 -17.13 16.50
CA HIS A 73 -5.42 -17.60 17.76
C HIS A 73 -6.51 -18.24 18.62
#